data_AF-A0A2M9ZNT5-F1
#
_entry.id   AF-A0A2M9ZNT5-F1
#
_cell.length_a   1.000
_cell.length_b   1.000
_cell.length_c   1.000
_cell.angle_alpha   90.00
_cell.angle_beta   90.00
_cell.angle_gamma   90.00
#
_symmetry.space_group_name_H-M   'P 1'
#
loop_
_entity.id
_entity.type
_entity.pdbx_description
1 polymer ?
#
loop_
_entity_poly.entity_id
_entity_poly.type
_entity_poly.pdbx_seq_one_letter_code
_entity_poly.pdbx_strand_id
1 'polypeptide(L)'
;MSFLILNMFFLSNVFAGDSEPSSSLTRPRGLPRLIHPELQSEKHTCGLHSIRAIYASYRLPVRDFNLRSRLGTDVAAFPFFDSTTGTIHFDIFRVLDQDGFSYSVVDTSSKSGRDDLLFHFYEGHYALTLIKRKETGTLHWVVLLGHKANKYQIADSIGARIYSEDETFLRRNVVSTVLIKPVGEGLFWGRFSAYCSGLIEGLLSLLR
;
A
#
# COMPACT_ATOMS: atom_id res chain seq x y z
N MET A 1 -53.99 0.01 -29.51
CA MET A 1 -53.56 -0.34 -28.13
C MET A 1 -52.71 -1.59 -28.23
N SER A 2 -51.39 -1.45 -28.23
CA SER A 2 -50.44 -2.56 -28.36
C SER A 2 -49.61 -2.65 -27.08
N PHE A 3 -49.71 -3.80 -26.41
CA PHE A 3 -49.06 -4.09 -25.14
C PHE A 3 -47.55 -4.32 -25.32
N LEU A 4 -46.74 -3.59 -24.55
CA LEU A 4 -45.34 -3.91 -24.28
C LEU A 4 -45.29 -5.22 -23.47
N ILE A 5 -44.72 -6.27 -24.04
CA ILE A 5 -44.28 -7.44 -23.28
C ILE A 5 -42.84 -7.19 -22.82
N LEU A 6 -42.72 -7.06 -21.51
CA LEU A 6 -41.54 -6.80 -20.72
C LEU A 6 -40.58 -8.00 -20.78
N ASN A 7 -39.40 -7.82 -21.38
CA ASN A 7 -38.28 -8.77 -21.34
C ASN A 7 -37.66 -8.74 -19.92
N MET A 8 -38.20 -9.55 -19.01
CA MET A 8 -37.72 -9.69 -17.61
C MET A 8 -36.94 -10.99 -17.37
N PHE A 9 -36.25 -11.54 -18.38
CA PHE A 9 -35.58 -12.85 -18.30
C PHE A 9 -34.05 -12.83 -18.41
N PHE A 10 -33.37 -11.70 -18.24
CA PHE A 10 -31.93 -11.60 -18.50
C PHE A 10 -31.02 -11.17 -17.34
N LEU A 11 -31.43 -11.33 -16.07
CA LEU A 11 -30.57 -10.92 -14.93
C LEU A 11 -30.34 -11.98 -13.82
N SER A 12 -30.80 -13.21 -13.98
CA SER A 12 -30.69 -14.21 -12.89
C SER A 12 -29.46 -15.11 -12.94
N ASN A 13 -28.65 -15.10 -14.02
CA ASN A 13 -27.61 -16.12 -14.26
C ASN A 13 -26.16 -15.60 -14.32
N VAL A 14 -25.87 -14.36 -13.93
CA VAL A 14 -24.49 -13.81 -13.97
C VAL A 14 -23.76 -13.90 -12.60
N PHE A 15 -24.39 -14.46 -11.56
CA PHE A 15 -23.79 -14.56 -10.22
C PHE A 15 -23.63 -15.99 -9.69
N ALA A 16 -23.75 -17.02 -10.53
CA ALA A 16 -23.32 -18.38 -10.20
C ALA A 16 -21.80 -18.52 -10.44
N GLY A 17 -21.01 -17.68 -9.78
CA GLY A 17 -19.55 -17.76 -9.79
C GLY A 17 -19.09 -18.85 -8.83
N ASP A 18 -18.33 -19.80 -9.36
CA ASP A 18 -17.75 -20.96 -8.69
C ASP A 18 -17.41 -20.71 -7.21
N SER A 19 -18.14 -21.40 -6.33
CA SER A 19 -17.78 -21.52 -4.92
C SER A 19 -16.58 -22.45 -4.80
N GLU A 20 -15.43 -22.03 -5.31
CA GLU A 20 -14.17 -22.68 -5.00
C GLU A 20 -13.97 -22.65 -3.49
N PRO A 21 -13.61 -23.80 -2.88
CA PRO A 21 -13.48 -23.92 -1.45
C PRO A 21 -12.53 -22.84 -0.96
N SER A 22 -13.02 -22.06 0.01
CA SER A 22 -12.30 -21.10 0.84
C SER A 22 -10.88 -21.60 1.09
N SER A 23 -9.94 -21.23 0.21
CA SER A 23 -8.53 -21.49 0.43
C SER A 23 -8.24 -20.83 1.75
N SER A 24 -7.86 -21.62 2.76
CA SER A 24 -7.45 -21.15 4.08
C SER A 24 -6.73 -19.82 3.90
N LEU A 25 -7.33 -18.71 4.35
CA LEU A 25 -6.89 -17.35 4.04
C LEU A 25 -5.36 -17.29 4.16
N THR A 26 -4.68 -17.26 3.02
CA THR A 26 -3.22 -17.26 2.99
C THR A 26 -2.82 -15.96 3.66
N ARG A 27 -2.34 -16.04 4.90
CA ARG A 27 -1.84 -14.88 5.62
C ARG A 27 -0.42 -14.56 5.15
N PRO A 28 -0.05 -13.28 5.07
CA PRO A 28 1.31 -12.90 4.74
C PRO A 28 2.25 -13.44 5.82
N ARG A 29 3.45 -13.86 5.40
CA ARG A 29 4.52 -14.36 6.28
C ARG A 29 5.87 -14.09 5.63
N GLY A 30 6.88 -13.98 6.48
CA GLY A 30 8.27 -13.73 6.14
C GLY A 30 8.52 -12.34 5.57
N LEU A 31 9.77 -12.14 5.16
CA LEU A 31 10.16 -10.93 4.46
C LEU A 31 9.58 -10.90 3.03
N PRO A 32 9.17 -9.71 2.55
CA PRO A 32 8.68 -9.56 1.19
C PRO A 32 9.80 -9.83 0.17
N ARG A 33 9.41 -10.32 -1.01
CA ARG A 33 10.28 -10.38 -2.19
C ARG A 33 10.41 -9.00 -2.82
N LEU A 34 11.41 -8.82 -3.70
CA LEU A 34 11.54 -7.60 -4.49
C LEU A 34 10.24 -7.28 -5.25
N ILE A 35 9.74 -6.06 -5.09
CA ILE A 35 8.58 -5.56 -5.83
C ILE A 35 8.95 -5.32 -7.29
N HIS A 36 8.06 -5.77 -8.18
CA HIS A 36 8.02 -5.36 -9.58
C HIS A 36 6.80 -4.45 -9.75
N PRO A 37 6.97 -3.11 -9.89
CA PRO A 37 5.83 -2.23 -10.08
C PRO A 37 5.08 -2.59 -11.35
N GLU A 38 3.76 -2.58 -11.25
CA GLU A 38 2.87 -2.87 -12.37
C GLU A 38 2.33 -1.56 -12.94
N LEU A 39 2.12 -1.53 -14.25
CA LEU A 39 1.55 -0.37 -14.91
C LEU A 39 0.11 -0.19 -14.46
N GLN A 40 -0.22 0.99 -13.93
CA GLN A 40 -1.61 1.30 -13.60
C GLN A 40 -2.48 1.30 -14.87
N SER A 41 -3.61 0.61 -14.83
CA SER A 41 -4.55 0.55 -15.95
C SER A 41 -5.39 1.83 -16.09
N GLU A 42 -5.74 2.48 -14.97
CA GLU A 42 -6.64 3.64 -14.93
C GLU A 42 -6.13 4.71 -13.97
N LYS A 43 -6.55 5.97 -14.15
CA LYS A 43 -6.02 7.13 -13.44
C LYS A 43 -6.17 7.07 -11.91
N HIS A 44 -7.22 6.42 -11.42
CA HIS A 44 -7.60 6.32 -10.00
C HIS A 44 -7.14 5.01 -9.34
N THR A 45 -6.48 4.11 -10.09
CA THR A 45 -6.10 2.77 -9.61
C THR A 45 -4.71 2.68 -8.98
N CYS A 46 -4.06 3.81 -8.70
CA CYS A 46 -2.72 3.82 -8.10
C CYS A 46 -2.66 3.11 -6.73
N GLY A 47 -3.70 3.26 -5.90
CA GLY A 47 -3.82 2.55 -4.62
C GLY A 47 -3.94 1.04 -4.80
N LEU A 48 -4.79 0.60 -5.74
CA LEU A 48 -4.95 -0.81 -6.10
C LEU A 48 -3.62 -1.44 -6.53
N HIS A 49 -2.92 -0.82 -7.49
CA HIS A 49 -1.65 -1.36 -8.02
C HIS A 49 -0.54 -1.35 -6.96
N SER A 50 -0.49 -0.34 -6.10
CA SER A 50 0.48 -0.29 -5.00
C SER A 50 0.25 -1.40 -3.97
N ILE A 51 -1.01 -1.64 -3.57
CA ILE A 51 -1.34 -2.75 -2.66
C ILE A 51 -1.10 -4.10 -3.31
N ARG A 52 -1.47 -4.27 -4.58
CA ARG A 52 -1.23 -5.50 -5.34
C ARG A 52 0.26 -5.82 -5.42
N ALA A 53 1.12 -4.82 -5.66
CA ALA A 53 2.56 -4.99 -5.64
C ALA A 53 3.07 -5.48 -4.28
N ILE A 54 2.57 -4.92 -3.17
CA ILE A 54 2.89 -5.39 -1.82
C ILE A 54 2.40 -6.83 -1.62
N TYR A 55 1.18 -7.17 -2.03
CA TYR A 55 0.61 -8.51 -1.83
C TYR A 55 1.39 -9.56 -2.62
N ALA A 56 1.74 -9.26 -3.87
CA ALA A 56 2.59 -10.10 -4.69
C ALA A 56 3.96 -10.33 -4.05
N SER A 57 4.54 -9.30 -3.40
CA SER A 57 5.81 -9.42 -2.68
C SER A 57 5.75 -10.44 -1.52
N TYR A 58 4.59 -10.55 -0.85
CA TYR A 58 4.33 -11.54 0.19
C TYR A 58 3.71 -12.86 -0.34
N ARG A 59 3.70 -13.05 -1.67
CA ARG A 59 3.15 -14.24 -2.35
C ARG A 59 1.67 -14.49 -2.04
N LEU A 60 0.93 -13.42 -1.76
CA LEU A 60 -0.51 -13.50 -1.58
C LEU A 60 -1.20 -13.56 -2.95
N PRO A 61 -2.16 -14.46 -3.16
CA PRO A 61 -2.95 -14.47 -4.38
C PRO A 61 -3.82 -13.21 -4.44
N VAL A 62 -3.69 -12.43 -5.51
CA VAL A 62 -4.50 -11.23 -5.74
C VAL A 62 -5.52 -11.53 -6.83
N ARG A 63 -6.81 -11.49 -6.47
CA ARG A 63 -7.91 -11.48 -7.44
C ARG A 63 -8.32 -10.02 -7.66
N ASP A 64 -7.95 -9.44 -8.81
CA ASP A 64 -8.10 -8.02 -9.09
C ASP A 64 -9.49 -7.47 -8.77
N PHE A 65 -10.54 -8.14 -9.25
CA PHE A 65 -11.92 -7.71 -9.02
C PHE A 65 -12.29 -7.69 -7.53
N ASN A 66 -11.85 -8.70 -6.77
CA ASN A 66 -12.13 -8.79 -5.33
C ASN A 66 -11.38 -7.70 -4.55
N LEU A 67 -10.08 -7.51 -4.83
CA LEU A 67 -9.29 -6.48 -4.17
C LEU A 67 -9.81 -5.08 -4.50
N ARG A 68 -10.14 -4.83 -5.77
CA ARG A 68 -10.70 -3.57 -6.26
C ARG A 68 -12.02 -3.21 -5.56
N SER A 69 -12.93 -4.18 -5.46
CA SER A 69 -14.19 -4.03 -4.72
C SER A 69 -13.95 -3.75 -3.24
N ARG A 70 -13.05 -4.51 -2.61
CA ARG A 70 -12.70 -4.32 -1.19
C ARG A 70 -12.01 -3.00 -0.92
N LEU A 71 -11.25 -2.44 -1.85
CA LEU A 71 -10.59 -1.14 -1.70
C LEU A 71 -11.50 0.05 -2.01
N GLY A 72 -12.75 -0.20 -2.43
CA GLY A 72 -13.65 0.88 -2.84
C GLY A 72 -13.10 1.72 -3.99
N THR A 73 -12.22 1.16 -4.82
CA THR A 73 -11.58 1.88 -5.94
C THR A 73 -12.63 2.35 -6.96
N ASP A 74 -13.77 1.67 -7.03
CA ASP A 74 -14.92 2.01 -7.86
C ASP A 74 -16.10 2.59 -7.07
N VAL A 75 -16.95 3.33 -7.78
CA VAL A 75 -18.30 3.64 -7.31
C VAL A 75 -19.08 2.33 -7.32
N ALA A 76 -19.72 1.99 -6.20
CA ALA A 76 -20.38 0.69 -5.99
C ALA A 76 -21.39 0.29 -7.10
N ALA A 77 -21.98 1.27 -7.78
CA ALA A 77 -22.94 1.04 -8.87
C ALA A 77 -22.30 0.78 -10.24
N PHE A 78 -21.04 1.20 -10.47
CA PHE A 78 -20.40 1.18 -11.79
C PHE A 78 -18.90 0.91 -11.66
N PRO A 79 -18.43 -0.35 -11.74
CA PRO A 79 -17.01 -0.63 -11.80
C PRO A 79 -16.40 -0.06 -13.10
N PHE A 80 -15.13 0.34 -13.04
CA PHE A 80 -14.36 0.86 -14.19
C PHE A 80 -14.82 2.23 -14.73
N PHE A 81 -15.51 3.04 -13.92
CA PHE A 81 -15.89 4.39 -14.31
C PHE A 81 -14.77 5.40 -14.04
N ASP A 82 -14.51 6.27 -15.02
CA ASP A 82 -13.45 7.28 -14.94
C ASP A 82 -13.71 8.38 -13.88
N SER A 83 -14.94 8.51 -13.38
CA SER A 83 -15.32 9.51 -12.37
C SER A 83 -15.07 9.07 -10.92
N THR A 84 -14.47 7.90 -10.73
CA THR A 84 -14.14 7.36 -9.42
C THR A 84 -12.98 8.12 -8.77
N THR A 85 -13.02 8.25 -7.44
CA THR A 85 -12.07 9.08 -6.68
C THR A 85 -10.78 8.35 -6.28
N GLY A 86 -10.67 7.06 -6.61
CA GLY A 86 -9.56 6.20 -6.20
C GLY A 86 -9.69 5.74 -4.74
N THR A 87 -8.61 5.13 -4.24
CA THR A 87 -8.59 4.48 -2.92
C THR A 87 -8.18 5.46 -1.82
N ILE A 88 -8.98 5.52 -0.74
CA ILE A 88 -8.69 6.32 0.46
C ILE A 88 -8.00 5.48 1.55
N HIS A 89 -7.41 6.15 2.55
CA HIS A 89 -6.70 5.49 3.65
C HIS A 89 -7.53 4.46 4.40
N PHE A 90 -8.78 4.78 4.74
CA PHE A 90 -9.64 3.89 5.52
C PHE A 90 -9.90 2.55 4.83
N ASP A 91 -10.00 2.56 3.50
CA ASP A 91 -10.17 1.33 2.72
C ASP A 91 -8.90 0.49 2.69
N ILE A 92 -7.72 1.13 2.56
CA ILE A 92 -6.43 0.46 2.69
C ILE A 92 -6.31 -0.20 4.06
N PHE A 93 -6.57 0.54 5.13
CA PHE A 93 -6.46 0.05 6.51
C PHE A 93 -7.36 -1.17 6.76
N ARG A 94 -8.63 -1.06 6.34
CA ARG A 94 -9.58 -2.17 6.45
C ARG A 94 -9.11 -3.39 5.67
N VAL A 95 -8.60 -3.22 4.46
CA VAL A 95 -8.13 -4.34 3.62
C VAL A 95 -6.86 -4.98 4.20
N LEU A 96 -5.91 -4.19 4.69
CA LEU A 96 -4.71 -4.69 5.35
C LEU A 96 -5.04 -5.53 6.59
N ASP A 97 -5.96 -5.05 7.45
CA ASP A 97 -6.39 -5.77 8.65
C ASP A 97 -7.07 -7.10 8.30
N GLN A 98 -8.01 -7.08 7.35
CA GLN A 98 -8.70 -8.27 6.84
C GLN A 98 -7.73 -9.33 6.29
N ASP A 99 -6.62 -8.91 5.68
CA ASP A 99 -5.64 -9.80 5.05
C ASP A 99 -4.47 -10.17 5.98
N GLY A 100 -4.52 -9.77 7.26
CA GLY A 100 -3.54 -10.18 8.26
C GLY A 100 -2.23 -9.39 8.22
N PHE A 101 -2.28 -8.13 7.79
CA PHE A 101 -1.21 -7.16 7.96
C PHE A 101 -1.45 -6.29 9.20
N SER A 102 -0.37 -6.01 9.93
CA SER A 102 -0.31 -4.89 10.87
C SER A 102 0.15 -3.64 10.14
N TYR A 103 -0.36 -2.48 10.56
CA TYR A 103 0.04 -1.21 10.00
C TYR A 103 0.16 -0.11 11.05
N SER A 104 1.02 0.87 10.78
CA SER A 104 1.10 2.12 11.54
C SER A 104 1.29 3.30 10.58
N VAL A 105 0.77 4.47 10.94
CA VAL A 105 0.93 5.70 10.16
C VAL A 105 1.99 6.55 10.84
N VAL A 106 2.98 6.98 10.07
CA VAL A 106 4.07 7.84 10.57
C VAL A 106 4.08 9.18 9.86
N ASP A 107 4.43 10.22 10.62
CA ASP A 107 4.71 11.55 10.09
C ASP A 107 6.20 11.64 9.69
N THR A 108 6.48 11.49 8.40
CA THR A 108 7.83 11.57 7.84
C THR A 108 8.41 12.99 7.83
N SER A 109 7.63 14.02 8.15
CA SER A 109 8.13 15.38 8.36
C SER A 109 8.82 15.53 9.72
N SER A 110 8.45 14.70 10.70
CA SER A 110 9.09 14.62 12.01
C SER A 110 10.35 13.75 12.01
N LYS A 111 11.28 13.97 12.96
CA LYS A 111 12.46 13.10 13.13
C LYS A 111 12.04 11.69 13.54
N SER A 112 11.17 11.56 14.54
CA SER A 112 10.69 10.27 15.05
C SER A 112 10.07 9.41 13.95
N GLY A 113 9.17 9.97 13.12
CA GLY A 113 8.54 9.21 12.05
C GLY A 113 9.51 8.79 10.94
N ARG A 114 10.59 9.56 10.70
CA ARG A 114 11.68 9.12 9.81
C ARG A 114 12.50 7.99 10.43
N ASP A 115 12.80 8.08 11.72
CA ASP A 115 13.53 7.04 12.44
C ASP A 115 12.72 5.73 12.43
N ASP A 116 11.40 5.80 12.66
CA ASP A 116 10.47 4.66 12.57
C ASP A 116 10.41 4.06 11.15
N LEU A 117 10.38 4.91 10.11
CA LEU A 117 10.41 4.46 8.72
C LEU A 117 11.74 3.75 8.37
N LEU A 118 12.87 4.31 8.81
CA LEU A 118 14.18 3.70 8.58
C LEU A 118 14.32 2.37 9.32
N PHE A 119 13.81 2.28 10.54
CA PHE A 119 13.75 1.03 11.30
C PHE A 119 12.88 -0.01 10.57
N HIS A 120 11.72 0.39 10.05
CA HIS A 120 10.85 -0.49 9.24
C HIS A 120 11.54 -1.04 7.99
N PHE A 121 12.36 -0.23 7.31
CA PHE A 121 13.18 -0.70 6.19
C PHE A 121 14.33 -1.61 6.64
N TYR A 122 14.91 -1.35 7.81
CA TYR A 122 15.93 -2.22 8.40
C TYR A 122 15.36 -3.61 8.73
N GLU A 123 14.10 -3.69 9.16
CA GLU A 123 13.36 -4.95 9.32
C GLU A 123 13.04 -5.64 7.97
N GLY A 124 13.32 -5.00 6.84
CA GLY A 124 13.14 -5.57 5.50
C GLY A 124 11.73 -5.43 4.93
N HIS A 125 10.89 -4.59 5.53
CA HIS A 125 9.49 -4.41 5.10
C HIS A 125 9.32 -3.17 4.22
N TYR A 126 8.25 -3.14 3.43
CA TYR A 126 7.88 -2.02 2.57
C TYR A 126 6.87 -1.09 3.24
N ALA A 127 6.83 0.17 2.77
CA ALA A 127 5.86 1.15 3.24
C ALA A 127 5.02 1.67 2.08
N LEU A 128 3.72 1.85 2.30
CA LEU A 128 2.83 2.47 1.34
C LEU A 128 2.77 3.97 1.63
N THR A 129 2.95 4.81 0.62
CA THR A 129 3.04 6.26 0.82
C THR A 129 2.12 7.02 -0.12
N LEU A 130 1.33 7.93 0.45
CA LEU A 130 0.55 8.89 -0.31
C LEU A 130 1.42 10.11 -0.57
N ILE A 131 1.58 10.46 -1.84
CA ILE A 131 2.38 11.60 -2.27
C ILE A 131 1.53 12.62 -3.01
N LYS A 132 1.95 13.88 -2.93
CA LYS A 132 1.53 14.94 -3.83
C LYS A 132 2.52 15.02 -4.99
N ARG A 133 2.07 14.68 -6.19
CA ARG A 133 2.92 14.67 -7.40
C ARG A 133 3.45 16.07 -7.71
N LYS A 134 4.74 16.15 -8.04
CA LYS A 134 5.44 17.43 -8.32
C LYS A 134 4.86 18.14 -9.55
N GLU A 135 4.45 17.38 -10.56
CA GLU A 135 4.03 17.95 -11.85
C GLU A 135 2.57 18.43 -11.85
N THR A 136 1.68 17.69 -11.17
CA THR A 136 0.23 17.91 -11.25
C THR A 136 -0.39 18.38 -9.94
N GLY A 137 0.31 18.25 -8.82
CA GLY A 137 -0.24 18.49 -7.49
C GLY A 137 -1.30 17.47 -7.06
N THR A 138 -1.58 16.44 -7.86
CA THR A 138 -2.56 15.39 -7.54
C THR A 138 -1.99 14.41 -6.53
N LEU A 139 -2.87 13.83 -5.72
CA LEU A 139 -2.52 12.76 -4.80
C LEU A 139 -2.29 11.44 -5.56
N HIS A 140 -1.31 10.67 -5.11
CA HIS A 140 -0.91 9.42 -5.77
C HIS A 140 -0.30 8.44 -4.77
N TRP A 141 -0.68 7.17 -4.84
CA TRP A 141 -0.10 6.12 -4.01
C TRP A 141 1.15 5.53 -4.68
N VAL A 142 2.21 5.36 -3.90
CA VAL A 142 3.46 4.70 -4.29
C VAL A 142 3.94 3.76 -3.18
N VAL A 143 4.86 2.84 -3.51
CA VAL A 143 5.50 1.98 -2.51
C VAL A 143 6.94 2.42 -2.28
N LEU A 144 7.31 2.70 -1.03
CA LEU A 144 8.70 2.87 -0.63
C LEU A 144 9.32 1.51 -0.37
N LEU A 145 10.41 1.22 -1.08
CA LEU A 145 11.09 -0.07 -1.07
C LEU A 145 12.23 -0.15 -0.04
N GLY A 146 12.77 0.99 0.36
CA GLY A 146 13.93 1.05 1.25
C GLY A 146 14.67 2.38 1.16
N HIS A 147 15.78 2.46 1.90
CA HIS A 147 16.67 3.62 1.92
C HIS A 147 18.12 3.17 1.67
N LYS A 148 18.73 3.66 0.60
CA LYS A 148 20.11 3.32 0.20
C LYS A 148 20.83 4.55 -0.34
N ALA A 149 22.08 4.75 0.09
CA ALA A 149 22.92 5.87 -0.35
C ALA A 149 22.21 7.24 -0.21
N ASN A 150 21.59 7.48 0.94
CA ASN A 150 20.83 8.69 1.27
C ASN A 150 19.64 8.99 0.32
N LYS A 151 19.10 7.95 -0.31
CA LYS A 151 17.92 8.05 -1.17
C LYS A 151 16.90 6.97 -0.85
N TYR A 152 15.64 7.34 -0.95
CA TYR A 152 14.50 6.45 -0.84
C TYR A 152 14.20 5.84 -2.20
N GLN A 153 14.11 4.52 -2.28
CA GLN A 153 13.71 3.81 -3.49
C GLN A 153 12.19 3.73 -3.56
N ILE A 154 11.61 4.10 -4.70
CA ILE A 154 10.17 4.24 -4.87
C ILE A 154 9.74 3.38 -6.06
N ALA A 155 8.79 2.48 -5.85
CA ALA A 155 8.06 1.79 -6.90
C ALA A 155 6.77 2.55 -7.20
N ASP A 156 6.61 2.93 -8.46
CA ASP A 156 5.50 3.76 -8.92
C ASP A 156 4.78 3.07 -10.08
N SER A 157 3.46 2.93 -9.93
CA SER A 157 2.60 2.33 -10.94
C SER A 157 2.44 3.22 -12.18
N ILE A 158 2.73 4.52 -12.08
CA ILE A 158 2.83 5.40 -13.25
C ILE A 158 4.11 5.04 -14.01
N GLY A 159 3.93 4.37 -15.15
CA GLY A 159 5.03 3.94 -16.00
C GLY A 159 5.80 2.72 -15.48
N ALA A 160 5.26 2.01 -14.47
CA ALA A 160 5.81 0.76 -13.94
C ALA A 160 7.32 0.83 -13.63
N ARG A 161 7.74 1.88 -12.90
CA ARG A 161 9.16 2.21 -12.74
C ARG A 161 9.58 2.27 -11.29
N ILE A 162 10.86 1.99 -11.07
CA ILE A 162 11.56 2.24 -9.81
C ILE A 162 12.46 3.46 -10.00
N TYR A 163 12.35 4.43 -9.10
CA TYR A 163 13.23 5.59 -9.06
C TYR A 163 13.69 5.89 -7.64
N SER A 164 14.52 6.92 -7.47
CA SER A 164 15.06 7.29 -6.17
C SER A 164 14.94 8.78 -5.92
N GLU A 165 14.52 9.14 -4.71
CA GLU A 165 14.35 10.51 -4.24
C GLU A 165 15.13 10.73 -2.95
N ASP A 166 15.51 11.97 -2.68
CA ASP A 166 16.24 12.33 -1.45
C ASP A 166 15.30 12.62 -0.27
N GLU A 167 15.86 13.04 0.87
CA GLU A 167 15.07 13.38 2.05
C GLU A 167 14.13 14.59 1.83
N THR A 168 14.42 15.48 0.87
CA THR A 168 13.57 16.64 0.61
C THR A 168 12.21 16.23 0.06
N PHE A 169 12.16 15.12 -0.68
CA PHE A 169 10.91 14.51 -1.14
C PHE A 169 10.01 14.09 0.03
N LEU A 170 10.56 13.44 1.06
CA LEU A 170 9.77 13.04 2.24
C LEU A 170 9.16 14.23 2.97
N ARG A 171 9.81 15.40 2.93
CA ARG A 171 9.35 16.61 3.62
C ARG A 171 8.35 17.42 2.82
N ARG A 172 8.44 17.40 1.48
CA ARG A 172 7.66 18.28 0.60
C ARG A 172 6.54 17.57 -0.13
N ASN A 173 6.72 16.30 -0.45
CA ASN A 173 5.83 15.56 -1.33
C ASN A 173 5.06 14.47 -0.62
N VAL A 174 5.57 13.91 0.48
CA VAL A 174 4.85 12.89 1.24
C VAL A 174 3.76 13.55 2.08
N VAL A 175 2.53 13.07 1.91
CA VAL A 175 1.37 13.45 2.71
C VAL A 175 1.22 12.52 3.91
N SER A 176 1.44 11.22 3.71
CA SER A 176 1.39 10.21 4.77
C SER A 176 2.12 8.94 4.36
N THR A 177 2.75 8.26 5.31
CA THR A 177 3.36 6.95 5.10
C THR A 177 2.76 5.92 6.05
N VAL A 178 2.39 4.78 5.48
CA VAL A 178 1.84 3.61 6.17
C VAL A 178 2.92 2.53 6.17
N LEU A 179 3.43 2.20 7.35
CA LEU A 179 4.34 1.07 7.57
C LEU A 179 3.49 -0.20 7.55
N ILE A 180 3.86 -1.20 6.74
CA ILE A 180 3.06 -2.43 6.54
C ILE A 180 3.93 -3.65 6.78
N LYS A 181 3.49 -4.56 7.67
CA LYS A 181 4.15 -5.86 7.86
C LYS A 181 3.16 -6.94 8.32
N PRO A 182 3.47 -8.23 8.11
CA PRO A 182 2.58 -9.31 8.51
C PRO A 182 2.29 -9.31 10.03
N VAL A 183 1.06 -9.66 10.42
CA VAL A 183 0.72 -9.83 11.85
C VAL A 183 1.55 -10.97 12.45
N GLY A 184 2.11 -10.75 13.64
CA GLY A 184 2.98 -11.70 14.33
C GLY A 184 4.46 -11.57 13.97
N GLU A 185 4.79 -10.76 12.95
CA GLU A 185 6.17 -10.38 12.64
C GLU A 185 6.49 -9.06 13.33
N GLY A 186 6.82 -9.18 14.62
CA GLY A 186 7.15 -8.03 15.45
C GLY A 186 7.26 -8.42 16.91
N LEU A 187 8.46 -8.85 17.29
CA LEU A 187 8.89 -8.72 18.68
C LEU A 187 9.03 -7.22 18.97
N PHE A 188 8.13 -6.68 19.80
CA PHE A 188 8.45 -5.58 20.72
C PHE A 188 8.66 -4.16 20.12
N TRP A 189 7.65 -3.59 19.47
CA TRP A 189 7.62 -2.15 19.15
C TRP A 189 7.78 -1.22 20.38
N GLY A 190 7.46 -1.71 21.58
CA GLY A 190 7.48 -0.90 22.80
C GLY A 190 8.85 -0.51 23.37
N ARG A 191 10.00 -0.92 22.78
CA ARG A 191 11.34 -0.63 23.37
C ARG A 191 12.41 -0.05 22.44
N PHE A 192 12.23 -0.06 21.11
CA PHE A 192 13.33 0.33 20.22
C PHE A 192 13.56 1.85 20.15
N SER A 193 12.49 2.67 20.24
CA SER A 193 12.58 4.14 20.28
C SER A 193 13.46 4.66 21.44
N ALA A 194 13.41 3.99 22.60
CA ALA A 194 14.25 4.33 23.74
C ALA A 194 15.71 3.89 23.56
N TYR A 195 15.96 2.79 22.83
CA TYR A 195 17.30 2.21 22.70
C TYR A 195 18.18 2.92 21.66
N CYS A 196 17.64 3.29 20.50
CA CYS A 196 18.44 3.95 19.46
C CYS A 196 18.86 5.38 19.83
N SER A 197 18.03 6.11 20.58
CA SER A 197 18.37 7.43 21.08
C SER A 197 19.62 7.40 21.97
N GLY A 198 19.72 6.40 22.86
CA GLY A 198 20.89 6.22 23.72
C GLY A 198 22.12 5.67 23.00
N LEU A 199 21.96 4.77 22.03
CA LEU A 199 23.08 4.13 21.33
C LEU A 199 23.76 5.08 20.33
N ILE A 200 23.00 5.98 19.70
CA ILE A 200 23.55 7.00 18.81
C ILE A 200 24.26 8.10 19.61
N GLU A 201 23.71 8.55 20.74
CA GLU A 201 24.41 9.49 21.63
C GLU A 201 25.70 8.87 22.21
N GLY A 202 25.66 7.58 22.56
CA GLY A 202 26.85 6.83 23.01
C GLY A 202 27.95 6.74 21.94
N LEU A 203 27.60 6.37 20.70
CA LEU A 203 28.56 6.28 19.59
C LEU A 203 29.14 7.65 19.19
N LEU A 204 28.34 8.72 19.24
CA LEU A 204 28.82 10.07 18.95
C LEU A 204 29.71 10.65 20.07
N SER A 205 29.52 10.21 21.31
CA SER A 205 30.41 10.59 22.43
C SER A 205 31.80 9.95 22.36
N LEU A 206 31.92 8.78 21.71
CA LEU A 206 33.19 8.08 21.50
C LEU A 206 34.03 8.64 20.33
N LEU A 207 33.46 9.56 19.55
CA LEU A 207 34.09 10.17 18.38
C LEU A 207 34.50 11.66 18.62
N ARG A 208 34.41 12.14 19.86
CA ARG A 208 34.91 13.46 20.30
C ARG A 208 36.04 13.28 21.31
#